data_AF-A0A6J4SBI5-F1
#
_entry.id   AF-A0A6J4SBI5-F1
#
_cell.length_a   1.000
_cell.length_b   1.000
_cell.length_c   1.000
_cell.angle_alpha   90.00
_cell.angle_beta   90.00
_cell.angle_gamma   90.00
#
_symmetry.space_group_name_H-M   'P 1'
#
loop_
_entity.id
_entity.type
_entity.pdbx_description
1 polymer ?
#
loop_
_entity_poly.entity_id
_entity_poly.type
_entity_poly.pdbx_seq_one_letter_code
_entity_poly.pdbx_strand_id
1 'polypeptide(L)'
;MRWWGALPFVAGACAALAAPAPDLLVTADGRHLAVRSGECIALLRPRTGDYTRGMLLETAGLSGEPAKLDALPGASCSRDLCAADLSASARSWRLLATRSTYLVDPAELARACARADIVVSDRRLPRTRRPRWLKADRPLLSRTCGLAIRLGEEPDVRTVAQAVGRHPWVTLRP
;
A
#
# COMPACT_ATOMS: atom_id res chain seq x y z
N MET A 1 -27.30 3.03 -38.13
CA MET A 1 -26.75 2.06 -37.16
C MET A 1 -25.27 2.33 -36.85
N ARG A 2 -24.90 3.54 -36.37
CA ARG A 2 -23.49 3.90 -36.07
C ARG A 2 -23.24 4.34 -34.62
N TRP A 3 -24.29 4.47 -33.81
CA TRP A 3 -24.20 5.00 -32.44
C TRP A 3 -24.23 3.92 -31.35
N TRP A 4 -24.45 2.66 -31.73
CA TRP A 4 -24.50 1.56 -30.77
C TRP A 4 -23.13 1.26 -30.13
N GLY A 5 -22.04 1.67 -30.77
CA GLY A 5 -20.69 1.64 -30.20
C GLY A 5 -20.40 2.79 -29.22
N ALA A 6 -21.18 3.88 -29.25
CA ALA A 6 -21.00 4.99 -28.30
C ALA A 6 -21.43 4.60 -26.88
N LEU A 7 -22.43 3.74 -26.77
CA LEU A 7 -22.98 3.30 -25.48
C LEU A 7 -21.95 2.52 -24.62
N PRO A 8 -21.27 1.47 -25.11
CA PRO A 8 -20.21 0.81 -24.34
C PRO A 8 -18.98 1.70 -24.12
N PHE A 9 -18.68 2.63 -25.05
CA PHE A 9 -17.57 3.57 -24.89
C PHE A 9 -17.82 4.53 -23.72
N VAL A 10 -19.00 5.16 -23.67
CA VAL A 10 -19.40 6.06 -22.59
C VAL A 10 -19.46 5.28 -21.27
N ALA A 11 -20.02 4.07 -21.28
CA ALA A 11 -20.05 3.22 -20.09
C ALA A 11 -18.64 2.91 -19.56
N GLY A 12 -17.70 2.56 -20.45
CA GLY A 12 -16.30 2.32 -20.10
C GLY A 12 -15.60 3.59 -19.58
N ALA A 13 -15.84 4.73 -20.21
CA ALA A 13 -15.28 6.01 -19.77
C ALA A 13 -15.79 6.42 -18.39
N CYS A 14 -17.11 6.30 -18.15
CA CYS A 14 -17.70 6.54 -16.83
C CYS A 14 -17.15 5.57 -15.78
N ALA A 15 -17.02 4.28 -16.11
CA ALA A 15 -16.45 3.28 -15.19
C ALA A 15 -14.99 3.58 -14.84
N ALA A 16 -14.18 4.02 -15.82
CA ALA A 16 -12.79 4.40 -15.61
C ALA A 16 -12.67 5.66 -14.72
N LEU A 17 -13.51 6.67 -14.95
CA LEU A 17 -13.57 7.88 -14.14
C LEU A 17 -14.06 7.62 -12.71
N ALA A 18 -14.93 6.62 -12.52
CA ALA A 18 -15.45 6.24 -11.21
C ALA A 18 -14.51 5.29 -10.44
N ALA A 19 -13.43 4.79 -11.06
CA ALA A 19 -12.52 3.85 -10.42
C ALA A 19 -11.75 4.55 -9.28
N PRO A 20 -11.94 4.14 -8.02
CA PRO A 20 -11.29 4.81 -6.91
C PRO A 20 -9.79 4.49 -6.88
N ALA A 21 -8.96 5.53 -6.83
CA ALA A 21 -7.52 5.38 -6.65
C ALA A 21 -7.19 4.87 -5.23
N PRO A 22 -6.21 3.96 -5.08
CA PRO A 22 -5.80 3.45 -3.77
C PRO A 22 -5.01 4.50 -2.98
N ASP A 23 -5.09 4.43 -1.65
CA ASP A 23 -4.38 5.32 -0.73
C ASP A 23 -3.01 4.75 -0.31
N LEU A 24 -2.88 3.43 -0.32
CA LEU A 24 -1.65 2.73 0.07
C LEU A 24 -1.42 1.53 -0.85
N LEU A 25 -0.27 1.50 -1.51
CA LEU A 25 0.22 0.37 -2.30
C LEU A 25 1.34 -0.33 -1.55
N VAL A 26 1.29 -1.66 -1.47
CA VAL A 26 2.30 -2.50 -0.81
C VAL A 26 2.78 -3.57 -1.77
N THR A 27 4.09 -3.69 -1.92
CA THR A 27 4.72 -4.72 -2.76
C THR A 27 4.68 -6.11 -2.11
N ALA A 28 4.82 -7.17 -2.93
CA ALA A 28 4.78 -8.57 -2.47
C ALA A 28 5.87 -8.93 -1.44
N ASP A 29 7.01 -8.22 -1.45
CA ASP A 29 8.09 -8.43 -0.49
C ASP A 29 7.89 -7.65 0.82
N GLY A 30 6.95 -6.70 0.86
CA GLY A 30 6.69 -5.84 2.01
C GLY A 30 7.78 -4.81 2.29
N ARG A 31 8.79 -4.69 1.43
CA ARG A 31 9.93 -3.76 1.60
C ARG A 31 9.65 -2.39 1.01
N HIS A 32 8.73 -2.33 0.04
CA HIS A 32 8.35 -1.10 -0.62
C HIS A 32 6.85 -0.89 -0.45
N LEU A 33 6.50 0.33 -0.07
CA LEU A 33 5.13 0.81 -0.07
C LEU A 33 5.12 2.27 -0.53
N ALA A 34 4.00 2.65 -1.12
CA ALA A 34 3.71 3.98 -1.59
C ALA A 34 2.41 4.45 -0.93
N VAL A 35 2.45 5.62 -0.32
CA VAL A 35 1.29 6.27 0.30
C VAL A 35 0.88 7.44 -0.57
N ARG A 36 -0.41 7.55 -0.88
CA ARG A 36 -0.99 8.72 -1.51
C ARG A 36 -1.37 9.75 -0.44
N SER A 37 -0.96 11.00 -0.63
CA SER A 37 -1.31 12.12 0.24
C SER A 37 -1.67 13.32 -0.64
N GLY A 38 -2.97 13.47 -0.92
CA GLY A 38 -3.46 14.41 -1.94
C GLY A 38 -2.93 14.03 -3.33
N GLU A 39 -2.24 14.95 -4.00
CA GLU A 39 -1.64 14.76 -5.32
C GLU A 39 -0.21 14.20 -5.28
N CYS A 40 0.34 13.96 -4.08
CA CYS A 40 1.71 13.48 -3.90
C CYS A 40 1.76 11.99 -3.51
N ILE A 41 2.83 11.31 -3.92
CA ILE A 41 3.21 9.99 -3.37
C ILE A 41 4.35 10.15 -2.39
N ALA A 42 4.25 9.46 -1.26
CA ALA A 42 5.34 9.26 -0.33
C ALA A 42 5.82 7.80 -0.31
N LEU A 43 7.11 7.58 -0.53
CA LEU A 43 7.73 6.25 -0.57
C LEU A 43 8.47 5.94 0.74
N LEU A 44 8.28 4.73 1.27
CA LEU A 44 8.96 4.27 2.50
C LEU A 44 10.49 4.26 2.37
N ARG A 45 10.99 3.92 1.18
CA ARG A 45 12.41 3.82 0.88
C ARG A 45 12.73 4.57 -0.43
N PRO A 46 13.29 5.79 -0.36
CA PRO A 46 13.63 6.59 -1.55
C PRO A 46 14.90 6.11 -2.28
N ARG A 47 15.69 5.19 -1.69
CA ARG A 47 16.86 4.56 -2.34
C ARG A 47 16.54 3.25 -3.04
N THR A 48 15.29 3.07 -3.46
CA THR A 48 14.94 1.96 -4.35
C THR A 48 15.23 2.47 -5.76
N GLY A 49 16.02 1.74 -6.55
CA GLY A 49 16.55 2.22 -7.82
C GLY A 49 15.49 2.79 -8.77
N ASP A 50 15.91 3.62 -9.72
CA ASP A 50 15.02 4.45 -10.54
C ASP A 50 13.88 3.67 -11.23
N TYR A 51 14.11 2.40 -11.58
CA TYR A 51 13.11 1.49 -12.13
C TYR A 51 11.89 1.25 -11.22
N THR A 52 12.14 0.92 -9.95
CA THR A 52 11.05 0.69 -8.97
C THR A 52 10.27 1.97 -8.66
N ARG A 53 10.94 3.12 -8.73
CA ARG A 53 10.31 4.44 -8.55
C ARG A 53 9.34 4.72 -9.71
N GLY A 54 9.79 4.53 -10.95
CA GLY A 54 8.96 4.71 -12.15
C GLY A 54 7.73 3.81 -12.16
N MET A 55 7.90 2.51 -11.91
CA MET A 55 6.79 1.55 -11.88
C MET A 55 5.71 1.91 -10.84
N LEU A 56 6.10 2.40 -9.65
CA LEU A 56 5.15 2.79 -8.60
C LEU A 56 4.38 4.07 -8.95
N LEU A 57 5.04 5.04 -9.57
CA LEU A 57 4.40 6.28 -10.05
C LEU A 57 3.37 5.97 -11.15
N GLU A 58 3.75 5.16 -12.13
CA GLU A 58 2.85 4.73 -13.20
C GLU A 58 1.64 3.97 -12.66
N THR A 59 1.85 3.04 -11.72
CA THR A 59 0.75 2.25 -11.11
C THR A 59 -0.21 3.10 -10.30
N ALA A 60 0.30 4.15 -9.64
CA ALA A 60 -0.51 5.09 -8.88
C ALA A 60 -1.17 6.17 -9.75
N GLY A 61 -0.85 6.25 -11.04
CA GLY A 61 -1.36 7.27 -11.95
C GLY A 61 -0.88 8.68 -11.61
N LEU A 62 0.31 8.83 -11.03
CA LEU A 62 0.82 10.11 -10.55
C LEU A 62 2.11 10.50 -11.26
N SER A 63 2.14 11.75 -11.72
CA SER A 63 3.26 12.37 -12.44
C SER A 63 3.94 13.39 -11.52
N GLY A 64 4.87 12.96 -10.68
CA GLY A 64 5.59 13.83 -9.75
C GLY A 64 6.76 13.14 -9.08
N GLU A 65 7.68 13.92 -8.52
CA GLU A 65 8.84 13.39 -7.79
C GLU A 65 8.37 12.84 -6.43
N PRO A 66 8.44 11.52 -6.15
CA PRO A 66 7.88 10.98 -4.91
C PRO A 66 8.64 11.53 -3.70
N ALA A 67 7.86 12.05 -2.76
CA ALA A 67 8.32 12.46 -1.46
C ALA A 67 8.80 11.23 -0.66
N LYS A 68 9.59 11.48 0.38
CA LYS A 68 9.95 10.45 1.36
C LYS A 68 8.78 10.28 2.33
N LEU A 69 8.50 9.06 2.77
CA LEU A 69 7.52 8.82 3.84
C LEU A 69 7.87 9.59 5.12
N ASP A 70 9.16 9.80 5.38
CA ASP A 70 9.69 10.59 6.49
C ASP A 70 9.30 12.08 6.43
N ALA A 71 8.89 12.57 5.25
CA ALA A 71 8.46 13.95 5.05
C ALA A 71 6.94 14.14 5.21
N LEU A 72 6.18 13.06 5.44
CA LEU A 72 4.74 13.18 5.69
C LEU A 72 4.47 13.83 7.07
N PRO A 73 3.37 14.58 7.21
CA PRO A 73 2.89 15.02 8.51
C PRO A 73 2.68 13.84 9.47
N GLY A 74 3.10 13.99 10.73
CA GLY A 74 2.98 12.93 11.73
C GLY A 74 3.94 11.74 11.54
N ALA A 75 4.86 11.82 10.57
CA ALA A 75 5.88 10.81 10.37
C ALA A 75 6.91 10.81 11.50
N SER A 76 7.16 9.64 12.07
CA SER A 76 8.21 9.37 13.06
C SER A 76 8.94 8.13 12.61
N CYS A 77 10.09 8.34 11.98
CA CYS A 77 10.82 7.26 11.32
C CYS A 77 12.24 7.16 11.86
N SER A 78 12.56 5.98 12.38
CA SER A 78 13.91 5.57 12.71
C SER A 78 14.54 4.86 11.51
N ARG A 79 15.70 4.23 11.73
CA ARG A 79 16.35 3.38 10.73
C ARG A 79 15.54 2.12 10.41
N ASP A 80 14.81 1.61 11.40
CA ASP A 80 14.19 0.27 11.34
C ASP A 80 12.67 0.30 11.31
N LEU A 81 12.04 1.38 11.80
CA LEU A 81 10.60 1.58 11.81
C LEU A 81 10.23 2.95 11.24
N CYS A 82 9.07 3.03 10.60
CA CYS A 82 8.45 4.29 10.19
C CYS A 82 6.99 4.24 10.65
N ALA A 83 6.58 5.19 11.48
CA ALA A 83 5.17 5.43 11.74
C ALA A 83 4.75 6.70 11.00
N ALA A 84 3.59 6.71 10.35
CA ALA A 84 3.05 7.89 9.68
C ALA A 84 1.53 7.94 9.84
N ASP A 85 0.97 9.15 9.83
CA ASP A 85 -0.47 9.36 9.84
C ASP A 85 -0.95 9.57 8.41
N LEU A 86 -1.94 8.78 8.00
CA LEU A 86 -2.55 8.86 6.68
C LEU A 86 -3.95 9.48 6.83
N SER A 87 -4.20 10.57 6.11
CA SER A 87 -5.51 11.22 6.13
C SER A 87 -6.40 10.63 5.03
N ALA A 88 -7.50 9.99 5.42
CA ALA A 88 -8.51 9.48 4.49
C ALA A 88 -9.92 9.63 5.09
N SER A 89 -10.88 10.10 4.29
CA SER A 89 -12.31 10.22 4.67
C SER A 89 -12.55 10.78 6.08
N ALA A 90 -12.09 12.02 6.33
CA ALA A 90 -12.20 12.72 7.62
C ALA A 90 -11.59 12.00 8.85
N ARG A 91 -10.89 10.87 8.66
CA ARG A 91 -10.24 10.09 9.72
C ARG A 91 -8.73 9.98 9.45
N SER A 92 -7.95 10.00 10.52
CA SER A 92 -6.52 9.64 10.46
C SER A 92 -6.33 8.14 10.68
N TRP A 93 -5.44 7.56 9.88
CA TRP A 93 -5.03 6.16 9.95
C TRP A 93 -3.56 6.09 10.31
N ARG A 94 -3.22 5.35 11.36
CA ARG A 94 -1.84 5.17 11.79
C ARG A 94 -1.20 4.00 11.04
N LEU A 95 -0.30 4.30 10.12
CA LEU A 95 0.54 3.31 9.44
C LEU A 95 1.81 3.08 10.27
N LEU A 96 2.19 1.81 10.42
CA LEU A 96 3.52 1.39 10.87
C LEU A 96 4.16 0.50 9.82
N ALA A 97 5.39 0.77 9.45
CA ALA A 97 6.13 -0.01 8.46
C ALA A 97 7.54 -0.36 8.94
N THR A 98 7.98 -1.60 8.70
CA THR A 98 9.40 -1.96 8.87
C THR A 98 10.23 -1.40 7.73
N ARG A 99 11.28 -0.66 8.06
CA ARG A 99 12.19 -0.06 7.09
C ARG A 99 13.38 -0.93 6.79
N SER A 100 13.81 -1.79 7.72
CA SER A 100 15.03 -2.58 7.59
C SER A 100 14.82 -4.05 7.95
N THR A 101 15.82 -4.85 7.60
CA THR A 101 15.92 -6.26 8.00
C THR A 101 16.59 -6.44 9.36
N TYR A 102 16.87 -5.38 10.13
CA TYR A 102 17.41 -5.53 11.49
C TYR A 102 16.32 -5.83 12.49
N LEU A 103 16.62 -6.67 13.48
CA LEU A 103 15.67 -6.98 14.54
C LEU A 103 15.46 -5.73 15.39
N VAL A 104 14.20 -5.35 15.54
CA VAL A 104 13.79 -4.28 16.44
C VAL A 104 13.47 -4.89 17.80
N ASP A 105 13.69 -4.14 18.87
CA ASP A 105 13.29 -4.54 20.20
C ASP A 105 11.82 -5.02 20.22
N PRO A 106 11.54 -6.23 20.74
CA PRO A 106 10.20 -6.77 20.74
C PRO A 106 9.19 -5.87 21.47
N ALA A 107 9.55 -5.24 22.58
CA ALA A 107 8.63 -4.40 23.35
C ALA A 107 8.35 -3.06 22.65
N GLU A 108 9.33 -2.47 21.99
CA GLU A 108 9.16 -1.30 21.12
C GLU A 108 8.19 -1.61 19.98
N LEU A 109 8.46 -2.68 19.21
CA LEU A 109 7.60 -3.08 18.11
C LEU A 109 6.17 -3.43 18.59
N ALA A 110 6.03 -3.97 19.81
CA ALA A 110 4.72 -4.29 20.38
C ALA A 110 3.89 -3.02 20.61
N ARG A 111 4.50 -2.03 21.28
CA ARG A 111 3.88 -0.74 21.58
C ARG A 111 3.54 0.03 20.31
N ALA A 112 4.41 -0.03 19.30
CA ALA A 112 4.16 0.59 18.01
C ALA A 112 2.99 -0.09 17.28
N CYS A 113 2.98 -1.43 17.18
CA CYS A 113 1.90 -2.19 16.56
C CYS A 113 0.54 -1.94 17.23
N ALA A 114 0.49 -1.88 18.56
CA ALA A 114 -0.76 -1.70 19.31
C ALA A 114 -1.45 -0.35 19.04
N ARG A 115 -0.68 0.65 18.58
CA ARG A 115 -1.20 1.98 18.21
C ARG A 115 -1.48 2.12 16.71
N ALA A 116 -1.04 1.17 15.90
CA ALA A 116 -1.19 1.21 14.46
C ALA A 116 -2.55 0.66 14.02
N ASP A 117 -3.18 1.31 13.05
CA ASP A 117 -4.32 0.76 12.34
C ASP A 117 -3.85 -0.27 11.30
N ILE A 118 -2.74 0.04 10.62
CA ILE A 118 -2.13 -0.80 9.58
C ILE A 118 -0.68 -1.03 9.93
N VAL A 119 -0.24 -2.29 9.89
CA VAL A 119 1.18 -2.65 10.02
C VAL A 119 1.63 -3.36 8.76
N VAL A 120 2.69 -2.85 8.12
CA VAL A 120 3.36 -3.47 6.98
C VAL A 120 4.73 -3.98 7.42
N SER A 121 5.03 -5.23 7.11
CA SER A 121 6.35 -5.79 7.39
C SER A 121 6.80 -6.79 6.34
N ASP A 122 8.06 -6.69 5.95
CA ASP A 122 8.76 -7.66 5.11
C ASP A 122 9.08 -8.99 5.85
N ARG A 123 8.67 -9.09 7.12
CA ARG A 123 8.95 -10.19 8.04
C ARG A 123 7.65 -10.79 8.54
N ARG A 124 7.71 -12.00 9.10
CA ARG A 124 6.60 -12.56 9.85
C ARG A 124 6.50 -11.86 11.19
N LEU A 125 5.33 -11.30 11.50
CA LEU A 125 5.07 -10.75 12.83
C LEU A 125 4.44 -11.82 13.72
N PRO A 126 4.73 -11.81 15.04
CA PRO A 126 4.07 -12.72 15.98
C PRO A 126 2.55 -12.59 15.91
N ARG A 127 1.84 -13.70 16.10
CA ARG A 127 0.36 -13.72 16.11
C ARG A 127 -0.26 -12.83 17.19
N THR A 128 0.51 -12.53 18.23
CA THR A 128 0.12 -11.62 19.32
C THR A 128 0.12 -10.15 18.91
N ARG A 129 0.78 -9.77 17.81
CA ARG A 129 0.73 -8.41 17.28
C ARG A 129 -0.53 -8.23 16.46
N ARG A 130 -1.48 -7.49 17.00
CA ARG A 130 -2.75 -7.17 16.35
C ARG A 130 -2.87 -5.66 16.22
N PRO A 131 -2.61 -5.10 15.02
CA PRO A 131 -3.01 -3.73 14.74
C PRO A 131 -4.54 -3.63 14.73
N ARG A 132 -5.06 -2.41 14.74
CA ARG A 132 -6.51 -2.18 14.86
C ARG A 132 -7.30 -2.69 13.65
N TRP A 133 -6.68 -2.76 12.48
CA TRP A 133 -7.36 -3.18 11.25
C TRP A 133 -6.58 -4.22 10.43
N LEU A 134 -5.38 -3.89 9.93
CA LEU A 134 -4.68 -4.75 8.97
C LEU A 134 -3.23 -5.06 9.36
N LYS A 135 -2.90 -6.35 9.41
CA LYS A 135 -1.53 -6.84 9.55
C LYS A 135 -1.03 -7.41 8.21
N ALA A 136 -0.34 -6.57 7.44
CA ALA A 136 0.30 -6.93 6.19
C ALA A 136 1.75 -7.36 6.40
N ASP A 137 1.94 -8.56 6.95
CA ASP A 137 3.24 -9.16 7.19
C ASP A 137 3.61 -10.20 6.11
N ARG A 138 4.86 -10.68 6.09
CA ARG A 138 5.40 -11.56 5.04
C ARG A 138 4.49 -12.73 4.62
N PRO A 139 3.83 -13.47 5.54
CA PRO A 139 2.94 -14.57 5.17
C PRO A 139 1.63 -14.12 4.51
N LEU A 140 1.13 -12.92 4.80
CA LEU A 140 0.00 -12.36 4.07
C LEU A 140 0.47 -11.95 2.68
N LEU A 141 1.55 -11.17 2.61
CA LEU A 141 2.05 -10.59 1.36
C LEU A 141 2.53 -11.62 0.33
N SER A 142 3.07 -12.77 0.78
CA SER A 142 3.41 -13.87 -0.13
C SER A 142 2.18 -14.42 -0.84
N ARG A 143 1.06 -14.56 -0.11
CA ARG A 143 -0.20 -15.11 -0.64
C ARG A 143 -0.97 -14.13 -1.50
N THR A 144 -0.84 -12.84 -1.23
CA THR A 144 -1.57 -11.79 -1.96
C THR A 144 -0.79 -11.19 -3.12
N CYS A 145 0.53 -11.43 -3.16
CA CYS A 145 1.47 -10.92 -4.15
C CYS A 145 1.49 -9.38 -4.25
N GLY A 146 1.17 -8.69 -3.15
CA GLY A 146 1.02 -7.24 -3.07
C GLY A 146 -0.41 -6.84 -2.69
N LEU A 147 -0.58 -5.58 -2.28
CA LEU A 147 -1.85 -5.02 -1.82
C LEU A 147 -2.06 -3.62 -2.40
N ALA A 148 -3.29 -3.33 -2.80
CA ALA A 148 -3.79 -1.99 -3.03
C ALA A 148 -4.89 -1.72 -2.00
N ILE A 149 -4.65 -0.75 -1.11
CA ILE A 149 -5.47 -0.47 0.06
C ILE A 149 -6.14 0.88 -0.16
N ARG A 150 -7.47 0.88 -0.07
CA ARG A 150 -8.29 2.07 -0.04
C ARG A 150 -8.73 2.32 1.39
N LEU A 151 -8.44 3.53 1.88
CA LEU A 151 -8.80 4.01 3.19
C LEU A 151 -10.07 4.84 3.07
N GLY A 152 -10.91 4.80 4.10
CA GLY A 152 -12.28 5.27 3.96
C GLY A 152 -13.11 5.01 5.20
N GLU A 153 -14.37 5.45 5.15
CA GLU A 153 -15.43 4.92 6.02
C GLU A 153 -15.58 3.41 5.79
N GLU A 154 -15.53 3.00 4.52
CA GLU A 154 -15.46 1.60 4.09
C GLU A 154 -14.08 1.28 3.49
N PRO A 155 -13.11 0.89 4.33
CA PRO A 155 -11.76 0.55 3.87
C PRO A 155 -11.77 -0.81 3.15
N ASP A 156 -11.00 -0.92 2.06
CA ASP A 156 -10.94 -2.10 1.19
C ASP A 156 -9.50 -2.49 0.88
N VAL A 157 -9.29 -3.78 0.67
CA VAL A 157 -7.99 -4.35 0.32
C VAL A 157 -8.14 -5.20 -0.93
N ARG A 158 -7.54 -4.74 -2.02
CA ARG A 158 -7.41 -5.50 -3.27
C ARG A 158 -6.04 -6.14 -3.34
N THR A 159 -5.98 -7.35 -3.86
CA THR A 159 -4.73 -8.11 -3.97
C THR A 159 -4.36 -8.35 -5.42
N VAL A 160 -3.06 -8.42 -5.70
CA VAL A 160 -2.57 -8.76 -7.04
C VAL A 160 -3.01 -10.17 -7.40
N ALA A 161 -2.93 -11.11 -6.46
CA ALA A 161 -3.34 -12.50 -6.66
C ALA A 161 -4.82 -12.65 -7.06
N GLN A 162 -5.72 -11.79 -6.57
CA GLN A 162 -7.12 -11.78 -7.02
C GLN A 162 -7.27 -11.16 -8.41
N ALA A 163 -6.58 -10.05 -8.67
CA ALA A 163 -6.71 -9.31 -9.94
C ALA A 163 -6.20 -10.12 -11.15
N VAL A 164 -5.11 -10.87 -10.97
CA VAL A 164 -4.53 -11.71 -12.04
C VAL A 164 -5.27 -13.03 -12.24
N GLY A 165 -6.12 -13.46 -11.30
CA GLY A 165 -6.91 -14.69 -11.43
C GLY A 165 -6.08 -15.98 -11.54
N ARG A 166 -6.73 -17.05 -12.01
CA ARG A 166 -6.10 -18.37 -12.24
C ARG A 166 -5.98 -18.62 -13.74
N HIS A 167 -4.93 -18.10 -14.35
CA HIS A 167 -4.66 -18.30 -15.77
C HIS A 167 -3.35 -19.10 -15.99
N PRO A 168 -3.23 -19.87 -17.10
CA PRO A 168 -2.07 -20.72 -17.37
C PRO A 168 -0.72 -19.97 -17.46
N TRP A 169 -0.77 -18.68 -17.79
CA TRP A 169 0.42 -17.82 -17.92
C TRP A 169 0.81 -17.10 -16.61
N VAL A 170 0.02 -17.23 -15.54
CA VAL A 170 0.33 -16.62 -14.25
C VAL A 170 1.36 -17.48 -13.52
N THR A 171 2.53 -16.89 -13.22
CA THR A 171 3.64 -17.55 -12.52
C THR A 171 3.64 -17.33 -11.00
N LEU A 172 2.71 -16.50 -10.51
CA LEU A 172 2.58 -16.21 -9.08
C LEU A 172 2.20 -17.48 -8.31
N ARG A 173 3.02 -17.85 -7.33
CA ARG A 173 2.72 -18.92 -6.36
C ARG A 173 2.37 -18.28 -5.00
N PRO A 174 1.09 -18.28 -4.58
CA PRO A 174 0.70 -17.76 -3.28
C PRO A 174 1.22 -18.60 -2.10
#